data_AF-A0A2V5MY31-F1
#
_entry.id   AF-A0A2V5MY31-F1
#
_cell.length_a   1.000
_cell.length_b   1.000
_cell.length_c   1.000
_cell.angle_alpha   90.00
_cell.angle_beta   90.00
_cell.angle_gamma   90.00
#
_symmetry.space_group_name_H-M   'P 1'
#
loop_
_entity.id
_entity.type
_entity.pdbx_description
1 polymer ?
#
loop_
_entity_poly.entity_id
_entity_poly.type
_entity_poly.pdbx_seq_one_letter_code
_entity_poly.pdbx_strand_id
1 'polypeptide(L)'
;MGDILDLYDPSPRRGVTLAVNSSSSGYQGQGSDRHVYFGIDNAHLSDWQDCGRPSPTSPYVSNSMIVYKGRLYAAITDAQNEKDWCHVFRYEANQKWTDCGRVGNGRTPGVGPLIVHDGDLYAVTWTYDWTRVSKGNYDAGRVYRYRGGTQWEDFGQPSENRTLNCAASYKGKLYVGGGPENWGLFSKEGPQRCFPHAMCRYNGRLYTGYPAVYSYDGDQWTYAGLPGPLETTPSLQTHSLTVYQGRLCAGTWPGAKVARYLGGEEWQEFGRVGEDGTEVNALVVYNGKLYGGSIPRAEVCRYDGVPRWTSLKRFYSPEGWQPGLPGRAKTKEVNEWTRVTSMTVFKGKLFAS
;
A
#
# COMPACT_ATOMS: atom_id res chain seq x y z
N MET A 1 13.98 -8.90 1.62
CA MET A 1 15.03 -8.05 2.22
C MET A 1 14.73 -7.89 3.70
N GLY A 2 15.69 -7.43 4.49
CA GLY A 2 15.57 -7.39 5.95
C GLY A 2 16.79 -6.74 6.60
N ASP A 3 16.91 -6.95 7.90
CA ASP A 3 17.97 -6.38 8.73
C ASP A 3 19.32 -7.05 8.42
N ILE A 4 20.38 -6.23 8.36
CA ILE A 4 21.78 -6.65 8.23
C ILE A 4 22.42 -6.77 9.62
N LEU A 5 22.14 -5.79 10.48
CA LEU A 5 22.56 -5.77 11.87
C LEU A 5 21.39 -5.29 12.73
N ASP A 6 21.12 -6.02 13.79
CA ASP A 6 20.07 -5.70 14.73
C ASP A 6 20.59 -5.82 16.18
N LEU A 7 20.76 -4.68 16.84
CA LEU A 7 21.02 -4.56 18.26
C LEU A 7 19.87 -3.78 18.93
N TYR A 8 18.65 -4.02 18.46
CA TYR A 8 17.43 -3.41 18.96
C TYR A 8 16.69 -4.37 19.88
N ASP A 9 16.35 -3.88 21.07
CA ASP A 9 15.37 -4.54 21.91
C ASP A 9 13.97 -3.98 21.60
N PRO A 10 13.07 -4.76 20.99
CA PRO A 10 11.74 -4.31 20.62
C PRO A 10 10.84 -4.07 21.85
N SER A 11 11.16 -4.60 23.04
CA SER A 11 10.33 -4.40 24.23
C SER A 11 10.43 -2.97 24.79
N PRO A 12 11.61 -2.47 25.21
CA PRO A 12 11.80 -1.09 25.63
C PRO A 12 11.94 -0.14 24.43
N ARG A 13 11.99 -0.65 23.18
CA ARG A 13 12.25 0.12 21.96
C ARG A 13 13.57 0.88 22.03
N ARG A 14 14.64 0.16 22.34
CA ARG A 14 15.98 0.73 22.51
C ARG A 14 17.00 0.00 21.66
N GLY A 15 17.83 0.76 20.96
CA GLY A 15 18.99 0.25 20.25
C GLY A 15 19.06 0.73 18.82
N VAL A 16 19.76 -0.04 18.00
CA VAL A 16 20.06 0.33 16.61
C VAL A 16 19.68 -0.78 15.65
N THR A 17 19.17 -0.37 14.50
CA THR A 17 18.86 -1.25 13.37
C THR A 17 19.62 -0.76 12.14
N LEU A 18 20.19 -1.70 11.39
CA LEU A 18 20.72 -1.46 10.06
C LEU A 18 19.99 -2.40 9.11
N ALA A 19 19.20 -1.85 8.20
CA ALA A 19 18.35 -2.62 7.31
C ALA A 19 18.55 -2.20 5.86
N VAL A 20 18.26 -3.13 4.94
CA VAL A 20 18.06 -2.79 3.53
C VAL A 20 16.61 -3.01 3.18
N ASN A 21 15.98 -1.98 2.63
CA ASN A 21 14.63 -2.07 2.09
C ASN A 21 14.58 -1.47 0.68
N SER A 22 13.54 -1.79 -0.07
CA SER A 22 13.21 -1.12 -1.32
C SER A 22 12.09 -0.13 -1.04
N SER A 23 11.99 0.87 -1.88
CA SER A 23 10.77 1.63 -1.96
C SER A 23 9.61 0.74 -2.41
N SER A 24 8.46 0.96 -1.79
CA SER A 24 7.20 0.31 -2.13
C SER A 24 6.09 1.34 -1.94
N SER A 25 5.07 1.25 -2.79
CA SER A 25 3.90 2.09 -2.73
C SER A 25 2.69 1.33 -3.29
N GLY A 26 1.51 1.94 -3.25
CA GLY A 26 0.25 1.25 -3.53
C GLY A 26 -0.05 0.27 -2.42
N TYR A 27 -0.67 -0.84 -2.79
CA TYR A 27 -0.78 -2.03 -1.96
C TYR A 27 0.53 -2.88 -2.00
N GLN A 28 1.64 -2.15 -1.85
CA GLN A 28 3.02 -2.45 -1.38
C GLN A 28 3.89 -3.50 -2.10
N GLY A 29 3.96 -3.45 -3.43
CA GLY A 29 4.97 -4.20 -4.19
C GLY A 29 6.35 -3.52 -4.20
N GLN A 30 7.39 -4.34 -4.01
CA GLN A 30 8.78 -3.88 -3.87
C GLN A 30 9.41 -3.54 -5.24
N GLY A 31 10.11 -2.41 -5.29
CA GLY A 31 10.94 -1.98 -6.42
C GLY A 31 12.28 -2.71 -6.54
N SER A 32 13.03 -2.36 -7.59
CA SER A 32 14.41 -2.84 -7.80
C SER A 32 15.46 -2.04 -7.03
N ASP A 33 15.08 -0.87 -6.51
CA ASP A 33 15.92 0.02 -5.72
C ASP A 33 16.27 -0.55 -4.35
N ARG A 34 17.39 -0.11 -3.80
CA ARG A 34 17.89 -0.54 -2.49
C ARG A 34 18.28 0.68 -1.69
N HIS A 35 17.67 0.81 -0.52
CA HIS A 35 17.93 1.85 0.46
C HIS A 35 18.51 1.19 1.71
N VAL A 36 19.63 1.74 2.18
CA VAL A 36 20.18 1.40 3.49
C VAL A 36 19.52 2.33 4.50
N TYR A 37 18.88 1.74 5.51
CA TYR A 37 18.29 2.44 6.63
C TYR A 37 19.12 2.18 7.88
N PHE A 38 19.53 3.25 8.54
CA PHE A 38 20.11 3.18 9.88
C PHE A 38 19.11 3.84 10.84
N GLY A 39 18.49 3.02 11.69
CA GLY A 39 17.51 3.46 12.67
C GLY A 39 18.09 3.43 14.07
N ILE A 40 17.88 4.51 14.82
CA ILE A 40 18.09 4.56 16.27
C ILE A 40 16.72 4.78 16.90
N ASP A 41 16.34 3.93 17.85
CA ASP A 41 15.15 4.13 18.66
C ASP A 41 15.57 4.08 20.13
N ASN A 42 15.03 5.02 20.91
CA ASN A 42 15.22 5.09 22.36
C ASN A 42 13.88 5.37 23.05
N ALA A 43 12.82 4.78 22.52
CA ALA A 43 11.45 4.91 22.96
C ALA A 43 10.82 6.30 22.82
N HIS A 44 11.46 7.23 22.11
CA HIS A 44 10.95 8.60 21.94
C HIS A 44 10.00 8.70 20.74
N LEU A 45 8.90 9.44 20.93
CA LEU A 45 7.97 9.81 19.88
C LEU A 45 8.05 11.32 19.66
N SER A 46 7.96 11.74 18.41
CA SER A 46 7.73 13.12 18.03
C SER A 46 6.30 13.29 17.54
N ASP A 47 5.80 14.52 17.57
CA ASP A 47 4.51 14.83 16.98
C ASP A 47 4.50 14.59 15.47
N TRP A 48 3.32 14.24 14.96
CA TRP A 48 3.06 14.18 13.52
C TRP A 48 3.03 15.59 12.94
N GLN A 49 3.73 15.78 11.83
CA GLN A 49 3.77 17.05 11.11
C GLN A 49 2.90 16.98 9.87
N ASP A 50 2.01 17.96 9.70
CA ASP A 50 1.31 18.15 8.43
C ASP A 50 2.31 18.53 7.33
N CYS A 51 2.38 17.69 6.30
CA CYS A 51 3.25 17.85 5.13
C CYS A 51 2.52 18.46 3.94
N GLY A 52 1.33 19.04 4.16
CA GLY A 52 0.55 19.74 3.16
C GLY A 52 -0.15 18.80 2.19
N ARG A 53 -0.93 19.41 1.31
CA ARG A 53 -1.71 18.70 0.29
C ARG A 53 -0.99 18.76 -1.05
N PRO A 54 -0.68 17.62 -1.71
CA PRO A 54 -0.03 17.63 -3.02
C PRO A 54 -0.80 18.38 -4.09
N SER A 55 -2.13 18.18 -4.15
CA SER A 55 -3.03 18.87 -5.07
C SER A 55 -4.09 19.67 -4.32
N PRO A 56 -4.36 20.93 -4.67
CA PRO A 56 -5.38 21.74 -4.02
C PRO A 56 -6.80 21.22 -4.25
N THR A 57 -7.04 20.56 -5.39
CA THR A 57 -8.38 20.16 -5.86
C THR A 57 -8.66 18.67 -5.74
N SER A 58 -7.65 17.84 -5.46
CA SER A 58 -7.85 16.41 -5.27
C SER A 58 -8.28 16.09 -3.83
N PRO A 59 -9.43 15.42 -3.63
CA PRO A 59 -9.83 14.95 -2.31
C PRO A 59 -8.95 13.80 -1.78
N TYR A 60 -8.13 13.16 -2.63
CA TYR A 60 -7.53 11.87 -2.35
C TYR A 60 -6.07 11.79 -2.82
N VAL A 61 -5.13 11.74 -1.87
CA VAL A 61 -3.78 11.25 -2.18
C VAL A 61 -3.93 9.76 -2.46
N SER A 62 -3.51 9.35 -3.66
CA SER A 62 -3.57 7.95 -4.06
C SER A 62 -2.73 7.10 -3.12
N ASN A 63 -2.95 5.79 -3.13
CA ASN A 63 -2.26 4.79 -2.30
C ASN A 63 -0.72 4.76 -2.50
N SER A 64 -0.09 5.79 -3.06
CA SER A 64 1.26 5.79 -3.57
C SER A 64 2.06 6.95 -3.05
N MET A 65 2.91 6.65 -2.07
CA MET A 65 4.06 7.46 -1.70
C MET A 65 5.33 6.65 -1.91
N ILE A 66 6.33 7.21 -2.57
CA ILE A 66 7.58 6.50 -2.87
C ILE A 66 8.79 7.41 -2.76
N VAL A 67 9.94 6.84 -2.36
CA VAL A 67 11.22 7.53 -2.44
C VAL A 67 11.89 7.20 -3.77
N TYR A 68 12.29 8.22 -4.52
CA TYR A 68 13.04 8.05 -5.77
C TYR A 68 14.17 9.07 -5.82
N LYS A 69 15.40 8.59 -6.04
CA LYS A 69 16.62 9.42 -6.09
C LYS A 69 16.72 10.43 -4.93
N GLY A 70 16.43 9.96 -3.72
CA GLY A 70 16.53 10.75 -2.48
C GLY A 70 15.43 11.80 -2.28
N ARG A 71 14.32 11.71 -3.03
CA ARG A 71 13.17 12.62 -2.90
C ARG A 71 11.87 11.83 -2.72
N LEU A 72 10.92 12.40 -2.00
CA LEU A 72 9.60 11.81 -1.75
C LEU A 72 8.63 12.26 -2.85
N TYR A 73 7.92 11.29 -3.42
CA TYR A 73 6.88 11.51 -4.42
C TYR A 73 5.56 10.94 -3.90
N ALA A 74 4.46 11.60 -4.25
CA ALA A 74 3.10 11.15 -3.98
C ALA A 74 2.24 11.38 -5.23
N ALA A 75 1.29 10.49 -5.48
CA ALA A 75 0.36 10.64 -6.59
C ALA A 75 -1.07 10.89 -6.12
N ILE A 76 -1.93 11.41 -6.98
CA ILE A 76 -3.34 11.67 -6.66
C ILE A 76 -4.29 10.77 -7.45
N THR A 77 -5.49 10.60 -6.91
CA THR A 77 -6.66 10.10 -7.65
C THR A 77 -7.77 11.14 -7.56
N ASP A 78 -8.42 11.38 -8.70
CA ASP A 78 -9.43 12.41 -8.88
C ASP A 78 -8.93 13.84 -8.63
N ALA A 79 -9.63 14.79 -9.24
CA ALA A 79 -9.53 16.22 -9.02
C ALA A 79 -10.82 16.86 -9.54
N GLN A 80 -11.01 18.15 -9.25
CA GLN A 80 -12.20 18.88 -9.67
C GLN A 80 -12.46 18.82 -11.19
N ASN A 81 -11.42 18.88 -12.03
CA ASN A 81 -11.54 18.79 -13.49
C ASN A 81 -10.77 17.58 -14.03
N GLU A 82 -11.25 16.99 -15.13
CA GLU A 82 -10.62 15.79 -15.74
C GLU A 82 -9.17 16.01 -16.18
N LYS A 83 -8.84 17.23 -16.58
CA LYS A 83 -7.47 17.62 -16.96
C LYS A 83 -6.49 17.65 -15.79
N ASP A 84 -6.99 17.76 -14.56
CA ASP A 84 -6.19 17.82 -13.33
C ASP A 84 -6.09 16.45 -12.65
N TRP A 85 -6.64 15.39 -13.26
CA TRP A 85 -6.54 14.01 -12.80
C TRP A 85 -5.15 13.43 -13.05
N CYS A 86 -4.77 12.39 -12.30
CA CYS A 86 -3.53 11.61 -12.49
C CYS A 86 -2.20 12.38 -12.36
N HIS A 87 -2.09 13.37 -11.48
CA HIS A 87 -0.80 14.04 -11.25
C HIS A 87 0.07 13.29 -10.25
N VAL A 88 1.39 13.42 -10.44
CA VAL A 88 2.41 13.03 -9.45
C VAL A 88 3.08 14.30 -8.94
N PHE A 89 3.35 14.35 -7.65
CA PHE A 89 3.94 15.48 -6.97
C PHE A 89 5.20 15.07 -6.22
N ARG A 90 6.11 16.00 -6.05
CA ARG A 90 7.36 15.82 -5.28
C ARG A 90 7.39 16.74 -4.08
N TYR A 91 7.70 16.20 -2.92
CA TYR A 91 7.74 16.97 -1.67
C TYR A 91 9.00 17.84 -1.61
N GLU A 92 8.83 19.14 -1.32
CA GLU A 92 9.90 20.14 -1.20
C GLU A 92 10.21 20.55 0.25
N ALA A 93 9.55 19.91 1.23
CA ALA A 93 9.46 20.34 2.64
C ALA A 93 8.45 21.46 2.91
N ASN A 94 8.14 21.68 4.20
CA ASN A 94 7.30 22.77 4.69
C ASN A 94 5.95 22.90 3.97
N GLN A 95 5.24 21.78 3.83
CA GLN A 95 3.93 21.70 3.18
C GLN A 95 3.92 22.02 1.67
N LYS A 96 5.09 22.15 1.03
CA LYS A 96 5.20 22.46 -0.39
C LYS A 96 5.43 21.21 -1.23
N TRP A 97 4.73 21.17 -2.35
CA TRP A 97 4.81 20.11 -3.34
C TRP A 97 5.00 20.72 -4.73
N THR A 98 5.92 20.15 -5.50
CA THR A 98 6.12 20.48 -6.92
C THR A 98 5.32 19.50 -7.77
N ASP A 99 4.46 20.01 -8.64
CA ASP A 99 3.78 19.20 -9.65
C ASP A 99 4.78 18.62 -10.65
N CYS A 100 4.85 17.30 -10.71
CA CYS A 100 5.69 16.52 -11.63
C CYS A 100 4.90 16.07 -12.87
N GLY A 101 3.77 16.72 -13.15
CA GLY A 101 2.99 16.57 -14.36
C GLY A 101 1.89 15.51 -14.25
N ARG A 102 0.93 15.65 -15.15
CA ARG A 102 -0.10 14.65 -15.42
C ARG A 102 0.52 13.39 -16.02
N VAL A 103 0.14 12.24 -15.50
CA VAL A 103 0.58 10.94 -16.02
C VAL A 103 -0.33 10.51 -17.16
N GLY A 104 0.17 10.67 -18.39
CA GLY A 104 -0.52 10.28 -19.60
C GLY A 104 -1.66 11.20 -20.02
N ASN A 105 -2.27 10.87 -21.16
CA ASN A 105 -3.36 11.64 -21.77
C ASN A 105 -4.72 10.93 -21.70
N GLY A 106 -4.75 9.68 -21.25
CA GLY A 106 -5.98 8.90 -21.14
C GLY A 106 -6.97 9.46 -20.11
N ARG A 107 -8.22 9.00 -20.22
CA ARG A 107 -9.31 9.24 -19.28
C ARG A 107 -9.25 8.24 -18.13
N THR A 108 -8.14 8.27 -17.41
CA THR A 108 -7.98 7.62 -16.10
C THR A 108 -8.04 8.70 -15.02
N PRO A 109 -8.71 8.48 -13.87
CA PRO A 109 -8.85 9.50 -12.83
C PRO A 109 -7.66 9.55 -11.86
N GLY A 110 -6.88 8.49 -11.72
CA GLY A 110 -5.77 8.47 -10.78
C GLY A 110 -4.53 7.74 -11.25
N VAL A 111 -3.46 7.97 -10.50
CA VAL A 111 -2.27 7.13 -10.53
C VAL A 111 -2.37 6.21 -9.33
N GLY A 112 -2.49 4.91 -9.56
CA GLY A 112 -2.37 3.87 -8.54
C GLY A 112 -0.90 3.72 -8.15
N PRO A 113 -0.27 2.55 -8.28
CA PRO A 113 1.12 2.32 -7.88
C PRO A 113 2.13 3.30 -8.48
N LEU A 114 3.02 3.82 -7.62
CA LEU A 114 4.35 4.27 -8.02
C LEU A 114 5.38 3.17 -7.71
N ILE A 115 6.37 2.97 -8.59
CA ILE A 115 7.41 1.96 -8.37
C ILE A 115 8.73 2.37 -8.99
N VAL A 116 9.84 2.07 -8.31
CA VAL A 116 11.17 2.14 -8.93
C VAL A 116 11.50 0.79 -9.55
N HIS A 117 11.72 0.78 -10.86
CA HIS A 117 12.12 -0.41 -11.63
C HIS A 117 13.34 -0.06 -12.48
N ASP A 118 14.35 -0.92 -12.47
CA ASP A 118 15.65 -0.75 -13.13
C ASP A 118 16.24 0.67 -13.09
N GLY A 119 16.12 1.34 -11.94
CA GLY A 119 16.70 2.66 -11.68
C GLY A 119 15.83 3.87 -12.06
N ASP A 120 14.62 3.64 -12.58
CA ASP A 120 13.68 4.66 -12.99
C ASP A 120 12.36 4.59 -12.22
N LEU A 121 11.68 5.74 -12.10
CA LEU A 121 10.36 5.83 -11.50
C LEU A 121 9.28 5.56 -12.55
N TYR A 122 8.36 4.68 -12.21
CA TYR A 122 7.19 4.35 -13.00
C TYR A 122 5.91 4.69 -12.24
N ALA A 123 4.90 5.12 -12.99
CA ALA A 123 3.56 5.38 -12.50
C ALA A 123 2.56 4.50 -13.25
N VAL A 124 1.60 3.93 -12.53
CA VAL A 124 0.55 3.08 -13.09
C VAL A 124 -0.78 3.82 -12.98
N THR A 125 -1.44 4.11 -14.10
CA THR A 125 -2.75 4.78 -14.08
C THR A 125 -3.89 3.80 -13.78
N TRP A 126 -4.93 4.27 -13.10
CA TRP A 126 -6.07 3.44 -12.67
C TRP A 126 -7.35 4.25 -12.44
N THR A 127 -8.44 3.52 -12.22
CA THR A 127 -9.72 3.97 -11.67
C THR A 127 -9.93 3.28 -10.33
N TYR A 128 -9.87 4.03 -9.22
CA TYR A 128 -9.92 3.47 -7.87
C TYR A 128 -11.29 2.93 -7.45
N ASP A 129 -12.37 3.63 -7.80
CA ASP A 129 -13.72 3.34 -7.30
C ASP A 129 -14.41 2.25 -8.13
N TRP A 130 -14.69 1.11 -7.47
CA TRP A 130 -15.38 -0.06 -8.02
C TRP A 130 -16.78 0.21 -8.55
N THR A 131 -17.49 1.17 -7.97
CA THR A 131 -18.84 1.53 -8.41
C THR A 131 -18.80 2.45 -9.63
N ARG A 132 -17.73 3.26 -9.74
CA ARG A 132 -17.50 4.16 -10.87
C ARG A 132 -16.87 3.45 -12.06
N VAL A 133 -15.94 2.52 -11.84
CA VAL A 133 -15.21 1.86 -12.93
C VAL A 133 -16.15 1.07 -13.87
N SER A 134 -17.25 0.54 -13.36
CA SER A 134 -18.24 -0.20 -14.15
C SER A 134 -19.25 0.69 -14.88
N LYS A 135 -19.40 1.96 -14.48
CA LYS A 135 -20.42 2.89 -14.99
C LYS A 135 -19.83 4.04 -15.80
N GLY A 136 -18.58 4.40 -15.52
CA GLY A 136 -17.87 5.51 -16.13
C GLY A 136 -17.17 5.11 -17.42
N ASN A 137 -17.10 6.06 -18.34
CA ASN A 137 -16.31 5.91 -19.56
C ASN A 137 -14.83 6.22 -19.27
N TYR A 138 -14.15 5.27 -18.63
CA TYR A 138 -12.73 5.34 -18.28
C TYR A 138 -11.89 4.46 -19.21
N ASP A 139 -10.67 4.90 -19.48
CA ASP A 139 -9.69 4.14 -20.25
C ASP A 139 -9.04 3.03 -19.40
N ALA A 140 -8.46 2.04 -20.08
CA ALA A 140 -7.60 1.05 -19.43
C ALA A 140 -6.37 1.73 -18.79
N GLY A 141 -5.92 1.17 -17.68
CA GLY A 141 -4.71 1.60 -17.00
C GLY A 141 -3.47 1.31 -17.83
N ARG A 142 -2.47 2.19 -17.73
CA ARG A 142 -1.20 2.09 -18.46
C ARG A 142 -0.04 2.37 -17.52
N VAL A 143 1.15 2.01 -17.95
CA VAL A 143 2.39 2.24 -17.22
C VAL A 143 3.14 3.39 -17.90
N TYR A 144 3.65 4.32 -17.12
CA TYR A 144 4.43 5.44 -17.63
C TYR A 144 5.76 5.55 -16.89
N ARG A 145 6.83 5.86 -17.62
CA ARG A 145 8.16 6.11 -17.07
C ARG A 145 8.37 7.62 -16.88
N TYR A 146 8.83 8.02 -15.71
CA TYR A 146 9.16 9.41 -15.42
C TYR A 146 10.44 9.84 -16.15
N ARG A 147 10.36 10.92 -16.93
CA ARG A 147 11.51 11.49 -17.66
C ARG A 147 12.09 12.74 -17.01
N GLY A 148 11.46 13.25 -15.95
CA GLY A 148 11.89 14.45 -15.24
C GLY A 148 11.00 15.65 -15.53
N GLY A 149 11.06 16.65 -14.64
CA GLY A 149 10.16 17.81 -14.69
C GLY A 149 8.71 17.36 -14.64
N THR A 150 7.96 17.66 -15.70
CA THR A 150 6.55 17.30 -15.87
C THR A 150 6.30 16.19 -16.90
N GLN A 151 7.36 15.51 -17.34
CA GLN A 151 7.32 14.62 -18.51
C GLN A 151 7.23 13.14 -18.12
N TRP A 152 6.30 12.45 -18.78
CA TRP A 152 6.03 11.02 -18.61
C TRP A 152 5.98 10.35 -19.98
N GLU A 153 6.69 9.24 -20.14
CA GLU A 153 6.69 8.44 -21.35
C GLU A 153 5.79 7.22 -21.20
N ASP A 154 4.91 6.97 -22.17
CA ASP A 154 4.09 5.76 -22.20
C ASP A 154 4.96 4.52 -22.36
N PHE A 155 4.87 3.62 -21.38
CA PHE A 155 5.61 2.37 -21.30
C PHE A 155 4.72 1.15 -21.61
N GLY A 156 3.47 1.39 -22.01
CA GLY A 156 2.54 0.39 -22.52
C GLY A 156 1.37 0.10 -21.60
N GLN A 157 0.46 -0.71 -22.13
CA GLN A 157 -0.78 -1.14 -21.50
C GLN A 157 -0.68 -2.62 -21.12
N PRO A 158 -0.61 -2.96 -19.81
CA PRO A 158 -0.49 -4.35 -19.38
C PRO A 158 -1.72 -5.22 -19.72
N SER A 159 -2.90 -4.61 -19.79
CA SER A 159 -4.18 -5.27 -20.12
C SER A 159 -5.28 -4.22 -20.35
N GLU A 160 -6.49 -4.66 -20.76
CA GLU A 160 -7.69 -3.79 -20.90
C GLU A 160 -8.33 -3.38 -19.56
N ASN A 161 -7.56 -3.50 -18.48
CA ASN A 161 -8.03 -3.36 -17.14
C ASN A 161 -7.93 -1.91 -16.65
N ARG A 162 -8.99 -1.44 -16.01
CA ARG A 162 -9.11 -0.07 -15.51
C ARG A 162 -8.63 0.10 -14.07
N THR A 163 -8.37 -0.98 -13.33
CA THR A 163 -8.11 -0.98 -11.88
C THR A 163 -6.77 -1.62 -11.54
N LEU A 164 -5.68 -1.09 -12.09
CA LEU A 164 -4.32 -1.56 -11.81
C LEU A 164 -3.87 -1.15 -10.40
N ASN A 165 -4.04 -2.03 -9.42
CA ASN A 165 -3.89 -1.74 -7.99
C ASN A 165 -2.47 -1.87 -7.44
N CYS A 166 -1.65 -2.75 -8.04
CA CYS A 166 -0.35 -3.11 -7.50
C CYS A 166 0.68 -3.32 -8.62
N ALA A 167 1.95 -3.09 -8.28
CA ALA A 167 3.07 -3.35 -9.16
C ALA A 167 4.29 -3.82 -8.36
N ALA A 168 5.12 -4.69 -8.93
CA ALA A 168 6.33 -5.19 -8.29
C ALA A 168 7.44 -5.47 -9.31
N SER A 169 8.69 -5.23 -8.92
CA SER A 169 9.88 -5.61 -9.70
C SER A 169 10.33 -7.02 -9.31
N TYR A 170 10.15 -8.00 -10.19
CA TYR A 170 10.47 -9.40 -9.92
C TYR A 170 11.20 -10.05 -11.10
N LYS A 171 12.31 -10.75 -10.82
CA LYS A 171 13.15 -11.42 -11.84
C LYS A 171 13.44 -10.57 -13.10
N GLY A 172 13.79 -9.30 -12.89
CA GLY A 172 14.14 -8.37 -13.98
C GLY A 172 12.95 -7.89 -14.83
N LYS A 173 11.72 -8.11 -14.38
CA LYS A 173 10.50 -7.64 -15.05
C LYS A 173 9.65 -6.80 -14.11
N LEU A 174 8.90 -5.87 -14.67
CA LEU A 174 7.86 -5.12 -13.98
C LEU A 174 6.53 -5.87 -14.11
N TYR A 175 6.03 -6.39 -12.99
CA TYR A 175 4.70 -6.98 -12.90
C TYR A 175 3.72 -5.93 -12.45
N VAL A 176 2.55 -5.88 -13.08
CA VAL A 176 1.45 -4.99 -12.74
C VAL A 176 0.18 -5.82 -12.65
N GLY A 177 -0.62 -5.61 -11.62
CA GLY A 177 -1.82 -6.39 -11.37
C GLY A 177 -3.00 -5.53 -10.91
N GLY A 178 -4.18 -6.08 -11.15
CA GLY A 178 -5.49 -5.48 -10.92
C GLY A 178 -6.54 -6.27 -11.69
N GLY A 179 -7.78 -5.80 -11.77
CA GLY A 179 -8.80 -6.45 -12.62
C GLY A 179 -10.24 -6.15 -12.28
N PRO A 180 -11.17 -6.11 -13.26
CA PRO A 180 -12.57 -6.46 -13.02
C PRO A 180 -12.75 -7.99 -12.94
N GLU A 181 -13.92 -8.43 -12.47
CA GLU A 181 -14.32 -9.82 -12.12
C GLU A 181 -14.04 -10.90 -13.20
N ASN A 182 -13.81 -10.51 -14.46
CA ASN A 182 -13.77 -11.39 -15.63
C ASN A 182 -12.37 -11.80 -16.16
N TRP A 183 -11.28 -11.40 -15.51
CA TRP A 183 -9.91 -11.72 -15.93
C TRP A 183 -9.33 -12.60 -14.84
N GLY A 184 -9.00 -13.89 -15.02
CA GLY A 184 -8.97 -14.93 -13.94
C GLY A 184 -7.75 -15.04 -12.98
N LEU A 185 -7.97 -15.25 -11.68
CA LEU A 185 -6.98 -15.55 -10.61
C LEU A 185 -7.01 -17.04 -10.42
N PHE A 186 -6.06 -17.58 -9.69
CA PHE A 186 -6.14 -18.95 -9.23
C PHE A 186 -7.15 -18.99 -8.05
N SER A 187 -8.10 -19.92 -8.04
CA SER A 187 -8.73 -20.46 -6.83
C SER A 187 -7.95 -21.73 -6.45
N LYS A 188 -8.22 -22.31 -5.27
CA LYS A 188 -7.62 -23.61 -4.92
C LYS A 188 -7.95 -24.68 -5.97
N GLU A 189 -9.12 -24.54 -6.60
CA GLU A 189 -9.70 -25.45 -7.60
C GLU A 189 -9.35 -25.09 -9.07
N GLY A 190 -8.56 -24.03 -9.32
CA GLY A 190 -8.20 -23.59 -10.68
C GLY A 190 -8.62 -22.15 -10.99
N PRO A 191 -8.46 -21.65 -12.22
CA PRO A 191 -8.56 -20.22 -12.49
C PRO A 191 -9.99 -19.64 -12.36
N GLN A 192 -10.23 -18.78 -11.37
CA GLN A 192 -11.36 -17.87 -11.19
C GLN A 192 -10.91 -16.46 -10.67
N ARG A 193 -11.23 -15.37 -11.39
CA ARG A 193 -11.26 -13.92 -10.96
C ARG A 193 -9.98 -13.18 -10.45
N CYS A 194 -9.06 -12.77 -11.34
CA CYS A 194 -7.74 -12.12 -11.15
C CYS A 194 -7.89 -10.69 -10.73
N PHE A 195 -7.69 -10.48 -9.45
CA PHE A 195 -7.82 -9.17 -8.91
C PHE A 195 -6.85 -8.93 -7.75
N PRO A 196 -5.52 -8.99 -8.00
CA PRO A 196 -4.58 -8.74 -6.93
C PRO A 196 -4.72 -7.29 -6.45
N HIS A 197 -5.03 -7.14 -5.17
CA HIS A 197 -4.93 -5.88 -4.47
C HIS A 197 -3.48 -5.57 -4.17
N ALA A 198 -2.78 -6.54 -3.57
CA ALA A 198 -1.43 -6.38 -3.07
C ALA A 198 -0.44 -7.26 -3.81
N MET A 199 0.82 -6.82 -3.85
CA MET A 199 1.96 -7.63 -4.28
C MET A 199 3.11 -7.50 -3.30
N CYS A 200 3.91 -8.54 -3.09
CA CYS A 200 5.14 -8.45 -2.30
C CYS A 200 6.14 -9.52 -2.72
N ARG A 201 7.44 -9.29 -2.52
CA ARG A 201 8.45 -10.33 -2.72
C ARG A 201 8.83 -10.95 -1.39
N TYR A 202 8.85 -12.27 -1.35
CA TYR A 202 9.21 -13.02 -0.16
C TYR A 202 9.88 -14.34 -0.55
N ASN A 203 11.01 -14.66 0.08
CA ASN A 203 11.78 -15.90 -0.12
C ASN A 203 11.92 -16.34 -1.59
N GLY A 204 12.34 -15.41 -2.45
CA GLY A 204 12.61 -15.70 -3.87
C GLY A 204 11.37 -15.81 -4.76
N ARG A 205 10.15 -15.65 -4.23
CA ARG A 205 8.88 -15.69 -4.97
C ARG A 205 8.20 -14.31 -4.98
N LEU A 206 7.31 -14.10 -5.93
CA LEU A 206 6.36 -12.99 -5.95
C LEU A 206 5.05 -13.46 -5.32
N TYR A 207 4.50 -12.71 -4.38
CA TYR A 207 3.23 -12.97 -3.74
C TYR A 207 2.21 -11.93 -4.20
N THR A 208 0.97 -12.38 -4.42
CA THR A 208 -0.19 -11.51 -4.70
C THR A 208 -1.30 -11.80 -3.70
N GLY A 209 -2.06 -10.79 -3.29
CA GLY A 209 -3.21 -10.96 -2.39
C GLY A 209 -4.53 -10.52 -3.01
N TYR A 210 -5.61 -11.25 -2.68
CA TYR A 210 -7.04 -10.91 -2.64
C TYR A 210 -7.92 -12.02 -3.27
N PRO A 211 -8.94 -12.61 -2.60
CA PRO A 211 -9.17 -12.63 -1.15
C PRO A 211 -8.05 -13.38 -0.43
N ALA A 212 -7.54 -14.44 -1.07
CA ALA A 212 -6.43 -15.26 -0.61
C ALA A 212 -5.09 -14.85 -1.23
N VAL A 213 -4.01 -15.50 -0.80
CA VAL A 213 -2.65 -15.23 -1.26
C VAL A 213 -2.17 -16.32 -2.19
N TYR A 214 -1.45 -15.94 -3.23
CA TYR A 214 -0.75 -16.84 -4.15
C TYR A 214 0.71 -16.46 -4.26
N SER A 215 1.57 -17.44 -4.50
CA SER A 215 2.99 -17.25 -4.75
C SER A 215 3.37 -17.69 -6.16
N TYR A 216 4.31 -16.98 -6.77
CA TYR A 216 4.78 -17.19 -8.13
C TYR A 216 6.30 -17.28 -8.15
N ASP A 217 6.83 -18.37 -8.70
CA ASP A 217 8.28 -18.53 -8.86
C ASP A 217 8.81 -17.97 -10.17
N GLY A 218 7.98 -17.49 -11.09
CA GLY A 218 8.45 -17.11 -12.44
C GLY A 218 8.00 -18.09 -13.52
N ASP A 219 7.42 -19.23 -13.13
CA ASP A 219 6.80 -20.19 -14.04
C ASP A 219 5.37 -20.51 -13.58
N GLN A 220 5.19 -20.91 -12.32
CA GLN A 220 3.91 -21.38 -11.80
C GLN A 220 3.41 -20.59 -10.60
N TRP A 221 2.09 -20.44 -10.54
CA TRP A 221 1.37 -19.91 -9.38
C TRP A 221 0.98 -21.05 -8.43
N THR A 222 1.16 -20.83 -7.14
CA THR A 222 0.83 -21.79 -6.08
C THR A 222 -0.04 -21.09 -5.04
N TYR A 223 -1.15 -21.73 -4.67
CA TYR A 223 -2.01 -21.25 -3.58
C TYR A 223 -1.22 -21.19 -2.27
N ALA A 224 -1.31 -20.07 -1.58
CA ALA A 224 -0.59 -19.82 -0.35
C ALA A 224 -1.55 -19.52 0.83
N GLY A 225 -2.83 -19.88 0.71
CA GLY A 225 -3.80 -19.77 1.80
C GLY A 225 -4.53 -18.43 1.91
N LEU A 226 -5.59 -18.40 2.72
CA LEU A 226 -6.36 -17.21 3.05
C LEU A 226 -5.81 -16.57 4.33
N PRO A 227 -5.37 -15.29 4.32
CA PRO A 227 -4.91 -14.63 5.53
C PRO A 227 -6.07 -14.33 6.49
N GLY A 228 -6.14 -15.04 7.61
CA GLY A 228 -7.14 -14.83 8.67
C GLY A 228 -7.77 -16.14 9.15
N PRO A 229 -8.37 -16.17 10.35
CA PRO A 229 -9.04 -17.37 10.83
C PRO A 229 -10.25 -17.70 9.94
N LEU A 230 -10.30 -18.93 9.44
CA LEU A 230 -11.46 -19.46 8.71
C LEU A 230 -12.71 -19.55 9.61
N GLU A 231 -12.52 -19.53 10.94
CA GLU A 231 -13.55 -19.91 11.91
C GLU A 231 -14.41 -18.76 12.46
N THR A 232 -14.01 -17.48 12.30
CA THR A 232 -14.77 -16.34 12.89
C THR A 232 -15.38 -15.41 11.85
N THR A 233 -14.56 -14.78 11.03
CA THR A 233 -15.01 -13.95 9.90
C THR A 233 -13.92 -14.05 8.84
N PRO A 234 -14.18 -14.70 7.69
CA PRO A 234 -13.17 -14.86 6.67
C PRO A 234 -12.70 -13.49 6.20
N SER A 235 -11.40 -13.37 5.93
CA SER A 235 -10.90 -12.21 5.21
C SER A 235 -11.58 -12.15 3.86
N LEU A 236 -12.16 -10.99 3.57
CA LEU A 236 -12.81 -10.74 2.30
C LEU A 236 -11.83 -10.09 1.32
N GLN A 237 -10.82 -9.38 1.83
CA GLN A 237 -9.82 -8.68 1.03
C GLN A 237 -8.47 -8.65 1.76
N THR A 238 -7.37 -8.89 1.02
CA THR A 238 -5.99 -8.69 1.48
C THR A 238 -5.44 -7.43 0.81
N HIS A 239 -5.31 -6.33 1.57
CA HIS A 239 -4.93 -5.02 1.02
C HIS A 239 -3.44 -4.74 1.09
N SER A 240 -2.71 -5.29 2.06
CA SER A 240 -1.28 -5.01 2.18
C SER A 240 -0.50 -6.29 2.42
N LEU A 241 0.68 -6.37 1.80
CA LEU A 241 1.66 -7.41 2.02
C LEU A 241 3.00 -6.76 2.33
N THR A 242 3.67 -7.19 3.39
CA THR A 242 5.01 -6.71 3.73
C THR A 242 5.83 -7.81 4.38
N VAL A 243 7.14 -7.65 4.46
CA VAL A 243 8.02 -8.56 5.20
C VAL A 243 8.47 -7.87 6.48
N TYR A 244 8.23 -8.52 7.62
CA TYR A 244 8.65 -8.05 8.94
C TYR A 244 9.31 -9.19 9.71
N GLN A 245 10.55 -8.97 10.18
CA GLN A 245 11.35 -9.97 10.90
C GLN A 245 11.41 -11.33 10.17
N GLY A 246 11.64 -11.29 8.86
CA GLY A 246 11.74 -12.48 8.02
C GLY A 246 10.41 -13.21 7.78
N ARG A 247 9.25 -12.61 8.12
CA ARG A 247 7.93 -13.21 7.92
C ARG A 247 7.10 -12.36 6.96
N LEU A 248 6.41 -13.01 6.03
CA LEU A 248 5.39 -12.35 5.22
C LEU A 248 4.17 -12.04 6.08
N CYS A 249 3.75 -10.78 6.09
CA CYS A 249 2.59 -10.29 6.82
C CYS A 249 1.54 -9.76 5.84
N ALA A 250 0.27 -10.02 6.14
CA ALA A 250 -0.88 -9.60 5.36
C ALA A 250 -1.83 -8.75 6.20
N GLY A 251 -2.21 -7.58 5.69
CA GLY A 251 -3.24 -6.73 6.27
C GLY A 251 -4.59 -6.92 5.56
N THR A 252 -5.67 -7.10 6.32
CA THR A 252 -6.94 -7.61 5.79
C THR A 252 -8.16 -6.73 6.12
N TRP A 253 -9.25 -6.98 5.40
CA TRP A 253 -10.62 -6.50 5.67
C TRP A 253 -11.56 -7.72 5.85
N PRO A 254 -12.63 -7.65 6.68
CA PRO A 254 -13.19 -6.46 7.35
C PRO A 254 -12.76 -6.19 8.79
N GLY A 255 -11.86 -7.00 9.34
CA GLY A 255 -11.49 -6.91 10.74
C GLY A 255 -10.25 -6.06 11.06
N ALA A 256 -9.67 -5.35 10.08
CA ALA A 256 -8.32 -4.75 10.17
C ALA A 256 -7.27 -5.68 10.80
N LYS A 257 -7.34 -6.97 10.48
CA LYS A 257 -6.43 -7.96 11.05
C LYS A 257 -5.12 -7.96 10.31
N VAL A 258 -4.06 -8.30 11.03
CA VAL A 258 -2.76 -8.62 10.44
C VAL A 258 -2.50 -10.09 10.69
N ALA A 259 -2.14 -10.85 9.65
CA ALA A 259 -1.75 -12.25 9.76
C ALA A 259 -0.32 -12.46 9.27
N ARG A 260 0.42 -13.37 9.90
CA ARG A 260 1.73 -13.84 9.43
C ARG A 260 1.60 -15.16 8.68
N TYR A 261 2.36 -15.33 7.63
CA TYR A 261 2.47 -16.57 6.87
C TYR A 261 3.37 -17.56 7.61
N LEU A 262 2.90 -18.81 7.77
CA LEU A 262 3.64 -19.90 8.40
C LEU A 262 4.26 -20.86 7.38
N GLY A 263 3.79 -20.83 6.12
CA GLY A 263 4.21 -21.74 5.05
C GLY A 263 3.05 -22.55 4.50
N GLY A 264 3.20 -23.10 3.28
CA GLY A 264 2.11 -23.81 2.61
C GLY A 264 0.87 -22.94 2.43
N GLU A 265 -0.23 -23.31 3.07
CA GLU A 265 -1.50 -22.56 3.09
C GLU A 265 -1.79 -21.90 4.45
N GLU A 266 -0.84 -21.96 5.39
CA GLU A 266 -1.09 -21.60 6.79
C GLU A 266 -0.76 -20.14 7.11
N TRP A 267 -1.69 -19.50 7.82
CA TRP A 267 -1.57 -18.14 8.33
C TRP A 267 -1.99 -18.09 9.81
N GLN A 268 -1.35 -17.20 10.57
CA GLN A 268 -1.70 -16.97 11.97
C GLN A 268 -1.91 -15.48 12.24
N GLU A 269 -3.00 -15.15 12.92
CA GLU A 269 -3.31 -13.77 13.32
C GLU A 269 -2.25 -13.21 14.30
N PHE A 270 -1.90 -11.95 14.06
CA PHE A 270 -0.90 -11.14 14.76
C PHE A 270 -1.50 -9.90 15.45
N GLY A 271 -2.83 -9.78 15.44
CA GLY A 271 -3.58 -8.72 16.09
C GLY A 271 -4.34 -7.85 15.08
N ARG A 272 -4.77 -6.68 15.55
CA ARG A 272 -5.65 -5.76 14.84
C ARG A 272 -5.10 -4.34 14.85
N VAL A 273 -5.14 -3.66 13.70
CA VAL A 273 -4.72 -2.26 13.56
C VAL A 273 -5.89 -1.34 13.88
N GLY A 274 -5.91 -0.85 15.12
CA GLY A 274 -6.97 0.03 15.61
C GLY A 274 -8.17 -0.75 16.16
N GLU A 275 -8.73 -0.30 17.27
CA GLU A 275 -9.81 -0.99 17.97
C GLU A 275 -11.09 -1.10 17.12
N ASP A 276 -11.39 -0.05 16.36
CA ASP A 276 -12.51 0.04 15.43
C ASP A 276 -12.05 0.04 13.96
N GLY A 277 -10.78 -0.32 13.71
CA GLY A 277 -10.23 -0.41 12.35
C GLY A 277 -10.92 -1.50 11.54
N THR A 278 -11.12 -1.28 10.23
CA THR A 278 -11.82 -2.24 9.36
C THR A 278 -10.97 -2.77 8.20
N GLU A 279 -10.11 -1.95 7.61
CA GLU A 279 -9.15 -2.33 6.56
C GLU A 279 -7.73 -1.96 7.01
N VAL A 280 -6.74 -2.82 6.74
CA VAL A 280 -5.31 -2.46 6.84
C VAL A 280 -4.75 -2.18 5.45
N ASN A 281 -4.84 -0.93 5.01
CA ASN A 281 -4.45 -0.54 3.66
C ASN A 281 -2.93 -0.41 3.49
N ALA A 282 -2.19 -0.13 4.57
CA ALA A 282 -0.73 0.01 4.53
C ALA A 282 -0.05 -0.71 5.69
N LEU A 283 1.08 -1.35 5.39
CA LEU A 283 2.01 -1.91 6.37
C LEU A 283 3.43 -1.45 5.99
N VAL A 284 4.21 -0.99 6.98
CA VAL A 284 5.60 -0.57 6.76
C VAL A 284 6.47 -0.91 7.97
N VAL A 285 7.73 -1.24 7.72
CA VAL A 285 8.73 -1.40 8.77
C VAL A 285 9.50 -0.10 8.94
N TYR A 286 9.55 0.40 10.17
CA TYR A 286 10.27 1.62 10.54
C TYR A 286 10.96 1.41 11.89
N ASN A 287 12.25 1.71 12.01
CA ASN A 287 13.05 1.51 13.22
C ASN A 287 12.82 0.15 13.91
N GLY A 288 12.91 -0.95 13.15
CA GLY A 288 12.78 -2.31 13.67
C GLY A 288 11.37 -2.74 14.07
N LYS A 289 10.35 -1.89 13.86
CA LYS A 289 8.96 -2.17 14.23
C LYS A 289 8.04 -2.15 13.02
N LEU A 290 6.96 -2.93 13.11
CA LEU A 290 5.89 -2.94 12.12
C LEU A 290 4.84 -1.88 12.47
N TYR A 291 4.43 -1.11 11.47
CA TYR A 291 3.38 -0.09 11.56
C TYR A 291 2.28 -0.42 10.58
N GLY A 292 1.05 -0.15 10.97
CA GLY A 292 -0.16 -0.38 10.20
C GLY A 292 -1.00 0.88 10.12
N GLY A 293 -1.53 1.14 8.92
CA GLY A 293 -2.49 2.21 8.64
C GLY A 293 -3.86 1.61 8.42
N SER A 294 -4.89 2.15 9.09
CA SER A 294 -6.25 1.65 8.97
C SER A 294 -7.30 2.75 8.75
N ILE A 295 -8.41 2.31 8.16
CA ILE A 295 -9.71 3.00 8.07
C ILE A 295 -10.55 2.56 9.29
N PRO A 296 -11.44 3.40 9.85
CA PRO A 296 -12.01 4.64 9.28
C PRO A 296 -11.52 5.94 9.89
N ARG A 297 -10.56 5.87 10.80
CA ARG A 297 -10.01 7.03 11.49
C ARG A 297 -8.75 7.60 10.88
N ALA A 298 -8.30 7.06 9.75
CA ALA A 298 -6.92 7.21 9.30
C ALA A 298 -5.97 7.00 10.50
N GLU A 299 -6.01 5.80 11.06
CA GLU A 299 -5.27 5.48 12.28
C GLU A 299 -3.93 4.83 11.93
N VAL A 300 -2.86 5.30 12.56
CA VAL A 300 -1.53 4.67 12.52
C VAL A 300 -1.27 3.99 13.85
N CYS A 301 -1.06 2.68 13.81
CA CYS A 301 -0.70 1.87 14.96
C CYS A 301 0.68 1.22 14.79
N ARG A 302 1.38 1.03 15.90
CA ARG A 302 2.62 0.23 15.95
C ARG A 302 2.36 -1.12 16.59
N TYR A 303 2.96 -2.17 16.07
CA TYR A 303 2.92 -3.51 16.65
C TYR A 303 3.87 -3.64 17.86
N ASP A 304 3.34 -4.04 19.02
CA ASP A 304 4.08 -4.15 20.30
C ASP A 304 3.96 -5.56 20.93
N GLY A 305 3.91 -6.57 20.07
CA GLY A 305 3.87 -7.99 20.42
C GLY A 305 2.45 -8.55 20.37
N VAL A 306 2.30 -9.86 20.15
CA VAL A 306 0.98 -10.47 19.94
C VAL A 306 0.08 -10.29 21.18
N PRO A 307 -1.19 -9.87 21.05
CA PRO A 307 -1.87 -9.35 19.85
C PRO A 307 -1.90 -7.80 19.79
N ARG A 308 -1.07 -7.13 20.58
CA ARG A 308 -1.09 -5.69 20.87
C ARG A 308 -0.59 -4.83 19.72
N TRP A 309 -1.41 -3.85 19.38
CA TRP A 309 -1.08 -2.73 18.52
C TRP A 309 -1.39 -1.43 19.26
N THR A 310 -0.38 -0.58 19.42
CA THR A 310 -0.52 0.71 20.10
C THR A 310 -0.89 1.78 19.08
N SER A 311 -2.04 2.43 19.29
CA SER A 311 -2.45 3.60 18.53
C SER A 311 -1.47 4.75 18.76
N LEU A 312 -0.94 5.31 17.68
CA LEU A 312 -0.04 6.46 17.72
C LEU A 312 -0.75 7.75 17.33
N LYS A 313 -1.65 7.66 16.34
CA LYS A 313 -2.43 8.80 15.86
C LYS A 313 -3.68 8.34 15.14
N ARG A 314 -4.78 8.98 15.46
CA ARG A 314 -6.00 9.01 14.64
C ARG A 314 -6.05 10.38 13.96
N PHE A 315 -5.94 10.43 12.63
CA PHE A 315 -6.02 11.70 11.91
C PHE A 315 -7.46 12.20 11.77
N TYR A 316 -8.44 11.31 11.89
CA TYR A 316 -9.86 11.64 11.93
C TYR A 316 -10.54 10.96 13.13
N SER A 317 -10.90 11.75 14.13
CA SER A 317 -11.62 11.26 15.31
C SER A 317 -12.31 12.41 16.05
N PRO A 318 -13.32 13.07 15.45
CA PRO A 318 -14.11 14.08 16.16
C PRO A 318 -14.70 13.52 17.45
N GLU A 319 -14.89 14.39 18.46
CA GLU A 319 -15.46 13.97 19.74
C GLU A 319 -16.85 13.34 19.56
N GLY A 320 -17.08 12.20 20.21
CA GLY A 320 -18.33 11.44 20.09
C GLY A 320 -18.52 10.68 18.77
N TRP A 321 -17.62 10.84 17.79
CA TRP A 321 -17.74 10.15 16.50
C TRP A 321 -17.37 8.66 16.62
N GLN A 322 -18.29 7.83 16.14
CA GLN A 322 -18.13 6.38 16.05
C GLN A 322 -18.35 5.95 14.61
N PRO A 323 -17.46 5.11 14.04
CA PRO A 323 -17.67 4.63 12.70
C PRO A 323 -18.82 3.63 12.65
N GLY A 324 -19.61 3.72 11.58
CA GLY A 324 -20.50 2.64 11.19
C GLY A 324 -19.72 1.34 10.98
N LEU A 325 -20.35 0.20 11.25
CA LEU A 325 -19.70 -1.11 11.05
C LEU A 325 -19.66 -1.49 9.57
N PRO A 326 -18.59 -2.16 9.08
CA PRO A 326 -18.56 -2.73 7.74
C PRO A 326 -19.79 -3.57 7.45
N GLY A 327 -20.40 -3.36 6.27
CA GLY A 327 -21.62 -4.05 5.85
C GLY A 327 -22.91 -3.58 6.52
N ARG A 328 -22.85 -2.65 7.49
CA ARG A 328 -24.04 -2.05 8.15
C ARG A 328 -24.06 -0.52 8.11
N ALA A 329 -22.93 0.11 7.80
CA ALA A 329 -22.81 1.56 7.69
C ALA A 329 -23.66 2.10 6.53
N LYS A 330 -24.34 3.22 6.77
CA LYS A 330 -25.05 4.01 5.77
C LYS A 330 -24.04 4.76 4.90
N THR A 331 -24.44 5.12 3.68
CA THR A 331 -23.60 5.90 2.75
C THR A 331 -23.02 7.16 3.38
N LYS A 332 -23.80 7.88 4.19
CA LYS A 332 -23.32 9.08 4.90
C LYS A 332 -22.16 8.76 5.85
N GLU A 333 -22.24 7.66 6.60
CA GLU A 333 -21.19 7.25 7.53
C GLU A 333 -19.92 6.82 6.78
N VAL A 334 -20.07 6.08 5.69
CA VAL A 334 -18.94 5.67 4.84
C VAL A 334 -18.24 6.87 4.19
N ASN A 335 -18.99 7.92 3.82
CA ASN A 335 -18.42 9.14 3.25
C ASN A 335 -17.57 9.95 4.23
N GLU A 336 -17.71 9.71 5.54
CA GLU A 336 -16.88 10.33 6.58
C GLU A 336 -15.60 9.51 6.88
N TRP A 337 -15.50 8.28 6.37
CA TRP A 337 -14.35 7.41 6.63
C TRP A 337 -13.08 7.97 5.99
N THR A 338 -12.04 8.08 6.80
CA THR A 338 -10.71 8.50 6.36
C THR A 338 -9.74 7.32 6.45
N ARG A 339 -8.80 7.25 5.52
CA ARG A 339 -7.87 6.12 5.36
C ARG A 339 -6.42 6.59 5.55
N VAL A 340 -5.56 5.69 6.01
CA VAL A 340 -4.11 5.74 5.75
C VAL A 340 -3.82 4.70 4.69
N THR A 341 -3.61 5.14 3.46
CA THR A 341 -3.55 4.26 2.28
C THR A 341 -2.12 3.94 1.87
N SER A 342 -1.18 4.77 2.29
CA SER A 342 0.24 4.58 2.03
C SER A 342 1.05 5.03 3.25
N MET A 343 2.15 4.33 3.48
CA MET A 343 3.17 4.75 4.43
C MET A 343 4.55 4.46 3.86
N THR A 344 5.49 5.36 4.11
CA THR A 344 6.86 5.21 3.62
C THR A 344 7.86 5.87 4.56
N VAL A 345 9.13 5.46 4.47
CA VAL A 345 10.21 6.05 5.26
C VAL A 345 11.03 6.97 4.36
N PHE A 346 11.11 8.24 4.72
CA PHE A 346 11.85 9.25 4.00
C PHE A 346 12.68 10.12 4.96
N LYS A 347 13.98 10.26 4.68
CA LYS A 347 14.92 11.04 5.51
C LYS A 347 14.82 10.73 7.02
N GLY A 348 14.74 9.45 7.36
CA GLY A 348 14.68 8.98 8.74
C GLY A 348 13.36 9.23 9.46
N LYS A 349 12.28 9.59 8.73
CA LYS A 349 10.95 9.80 9.29
C LYS A 349 9.92 8.89 8.61
N LEU A 350 8.90 8.49 9.37
CA LEU A 350 7.72 7.81 8.85
C LEU A 350 6.73 8.85 8.31
N PHE A 351 6.28 8.65 7.07
CA PHE A 351 5.21 9.42 6.43
C PHE A 351 3.98 8.54 6.26
N ALA A 352 2.80 9.13 6.40
CA ALA A 352 1.49 8.51 6.18
C ALA A 352 0.62 9.44 5.34
N SER A 353 -0.19 8.89 4.43
CA SER A 353 -1.13 9.64 3.58
C SER A 353 -2.49 8.99 3.49
#